data_AF-A0A819P705-F1
#
_entry.id   AF-A0A819P705-F1
#
_cell.length_a   1.000
_cell.length_b   1.000
_cell.length_c   1.000
_cell.angle_alpha   90.00
_cell.angle_beta   90.00
_cell.angle_gamma   90.00
#
_symmetry.space_group_name_H-M   'P 1'
#
loop_
_entity.id
_entity.type
_entity.pdbx_description
1 polymer ?
#
loop_
_entity_poly.entity_id
_entity_poly.type
_entity_poly.pdbx_seq_one_letter_code
_entity_poly.pdbx_strand_id
1 'polypeptide(L)'
;MKNDKPTIISDTTPVDTNIIDNNCESYHGVRGSGDKKKTFTIRVYPFGDYQLRCQESCSKIIQDVYGINDLNKKTSNKTQIKNNSKANEELNNCFGHLGHCPLTTLKYINYGKSFLTDSLHTIYGGGFKRLMQLLFDRKYRKQEWSLFKKINHIDELLSHIKIPSTTQRRFRSIKLMSKFKASEFRTLFHFGIPIIVRCVPKQTQKMLLSFLTAINLASSEYITYETIDLVKELLYYFVEQYQNIFGLRHMTSNIHSLLHVSESLKYIGPLWMYSTFSYEGIDKDFINTVHGTVHFAKQLIRQHVLFRDAIVRHRNFSYPLSLFTFNEQLLNRKQSLVHYQTIIDG
;
A
#
# COMPACT_ATOMS: atom_id res chain seq x y z
N MET A 1 4.85 -5.66 -31.13
CA MET A 1 3.59 -4.94 -30.83
C MET A 1 3.95 -3.56 -30.33
N LYS A 2 3.42 -2.52 -30.99
CA LYS A 2 3.79 -1.12 -30.78
C LYS A 2 3.43 -0.66 -29.36
N ASN A 3 4.39 0.00 -28.70
CA ASN A 3 4.23 0.66 -27.41
C ASN A 3 3.53 2.01 -27.61
N ASP A 4 2.21 2.03 -27.54
CA ASP A 4 1.48 3.30 -27.52
C ASP A 4 1.48 3.86 -26.09
N LYS A 5 2.27 4.93 -25.91
CA LYS A 5 2.26 5.76 -24.71
C LYS A 5 0.92 6.50 -24.63
N PRO A 6 0.36 6.74 -23.42
CA PRO A 6 -0.81 7.58 -23.29
C PRO A 6 -0.47 9.03 -23.68
N THR A 7 -1.17 9.52 -24.71
CA THR A 7 -1.22 10.94 -25.10
C THR A 7 -2.38 11.59 -24.35
N ILE A 8 -2.12 12.67 -23.61
CA ILE A 8 -3.15 13.43 -22.88
C ILE A 8 -3.31 14.77 -23.59
N ILE A 9 -4.54 15.07 -24.00
CA ILE A 9 -4.98 16.33 -24.59
C ILE A 9 -5.34 17.27 -23.43
N SER A 10 -4.78 18.48 -23.43
CA SER A 10 -5.09 19.53 -22.46
C SER A 10 -6.25 20.38 -22.99
N ASP A 11 -7.49 20.04 -22.64
CA ASP A 11 -8.63 20.90 -22.90
C ASP A 11 -9.03 21.61 -21.59
N THR A 12 -8.83 22.92 -21.57
CA THR A 12 -9.32 23.84 -20.53
C THR A 12 -10.70 24.34 -20.92
N THR A 13 -11.76 23.82 -20.31
CA THR A 13 -13.08 24.48 -20.31
C THR A 13 -13.54 24.69 -18.87
N PRO A 14 -13.96 25.92 -18.51
CA PRO A 14 -14.35 26.26 -17.14
C PRO A 14 -15.77 25.75 -16.84
N VAL A 15 -15.98 25.20 -15.65
CA VAL A 15 -17.32 24.86 -15.13
C VAL A 15 -17.51 25.60 -13.80
N ASP A 16 -18.68 26.22 -13.67
CA ASP A 16 -19.07 27.21 -12.67
C ASP A 16 -18.91 26.80 -11.21
N THR A 17 -18.52 27.80 -10.43
CA THR A 17 -18.15 27.82 -9.02
C THR A 17 -19.35 27.71 -8.08
N ASN A 18 -19.19 26.96 -6.98
CA ASN A 18 -19.42 27.48 -5.63
C ASN A 18 -18.84 26.56 -4.53
N ILE A 19 -18.05 27.18 -3.65
CA ILE A 19 -17.46 26.71 -2.38
C ILE A 19 -16.09 25.99 -2.47
N ILE A 20 -15.05 26.82 -2.51
CA ILE A 20 -13.66 26.69 -1.97
C ILE A 20 -12.87 25.41 -2.31
N ASP A 21 -11.95 25.48 -3.27
CA ASP A 21 -10.66 24.76 -3.26
C ASP A 21 -9.74 25.31 -4.38
N ASN A 22 -9.24 26.54 -4.19
CA ASN A 22 -8.54 27.30 -5.25
C ASN A 22 -7.16 26.77 -5.67
N ASN A 23 -6.66 25.65 -5.12
CA ASN A 23 -5.30 25.15 -5.42
C ASN A 23 -5.20 23.62 -5.67
N CYS A 24 -6.32 22.92 -5.94
CA CYS A 24 -6.25 21.51 -6.32
C CYS A 24 -5.95 21.34 -7.82
N GLU A 25 -5.05 20.41 -8.18
CA GLU A 25 -4.79 20.06 -9.58
C GLU A 25 -5.60 18.81 -9.96
N SER A 26 -6.29 18.86 -11.11
CA SER A 26 -7.02 17.73 -11.66
C SER A 26 -6.28 17.12 -12.85
N TYR A 27 -6.11 15.81 -12.83
CA TYR A 27 -5.41 15.03 -13.85
C TYR A 27 -6.37 14.04 -14.51
N HIS A 28 -6.47 14.09 -15.83
CA HIS A 28 -7.33 13.17 -16.60
C HIS A 28 -6.51 12.05 -17.24
N GLY A 29 -7.01 10.82 -17.18
CA GLY A 29 -6.36 9.65 -17.75
C GLY A 29 -7.34 8.68 -18.37
N VAL A 30 -6.83 7.81 -19.25
CA VAL A 30 -7.60 6.74 -19.89
C VAL A 30 -6.90 5.42 -19.65
N ARG A 31 -7.64 4.41 -19.19
CA ARG A 31 -7.15 3.05 -18.98
C ARG A 31 -7.98 2.05 -19.77
N GLY A 32 -7.32 1.15 -20.51
CA GLY A 32 -7.95 0.13 -21.34
C GLY A 32 -7.62 0.29 -22.84
N SER A 33 -7.99 -0.69 -23.64
CA SER A 33 -7.83 -0.70 -25.10
C SER A 33 -9.14 -1.15 -25.77
N GLY A 34 -9.40 -0.66 -26.98
CA GLY A 34 -10.67 -0.88 -27.70
C GLY A 34 -11.88 -0.30 -26.97
N ASP A 35 -13.01 -1.01 -27.01
CA ASP A 35 -14.29 -0.59 -26.43
C ASP A 35 -14.33 -0.60 -24.88
N LYS A 36 -13.24 -1.02 -24.22
CA LYS A 36 -13.12 -1.06 -22.75
C LYS A 36 -12.31 0.12 -22.18
N LYS A 37 -12.26 1.27 -22.88
CA LYS A 37 -11.61 2.47 -22.38
C LYS A 37 -12.42 3.07 -21.23
N LYS A 38 -11.81 3.15 -20.05
CA LYS A 38 -12.33 3.89 -18.90
C LYS A 38 -11.55 5.18 -18.74
N THR A 39 -12.24 6.31 -18.78
CA THR A 39 -11.71 7.61 -18.38
C THR A 39 -11.70 7.68 -16.85
N PHE A 40 -10.76 8.44 -16.30
CA PHE A 40 -10.71 8.73 -14.87
C PHE A 40 -10.08 10.09 -14.64
N THR A 41 -10.51 10.75 -13.56
CA THR A 41 -9.94 12.02 -13.10
C THR A 41 -9.27 11.76 -11.75
N ILE A 42 -8.12 12.36 -11.48
CA ILE A 42 -7.43 12.33 -10.18
C ILE A 42 -7.27 13.76 -9.71
N ARG A 43 -7.78 14.09 -8.53
CA ARG A 43 -7.48 15.36 -7.86
C ARG A 43 -6.30 15.17 -6.93
N VAL A 44 -5.38 16.13 -6.96
CA VAL A 44 -4.21 16.14 -6.11
C VAL A 44 -4.16 17.47 -5.37
N TYR A 45 -4.02 17.37 -4.05
CA TYR A 45 -4.11 18.52 -3.13
C TYR A 45 -2.72 18.93 -2.64
N PRO A 46 -2.47 20.23 -2.45
CA PRO A 46 -1.22 20.75 -1.93
C PRO A 46 -1.05 20.40 -0.45
N PHE A 47 0.20 20.37 0.01
CA PHE A 47 0.52 20.05 1.40
C PHE A 47 -0.09 20.98 2.44
N GLY A 48 -0.20 22.29 2.16
CA GLY A 48 -0.91 23.22 3.04
C GLY A 48 -2.36 22.78 3.30
N ASP A 49 -3.01 22.21 2.30
CA ASP A 49 -4.35 21.64 2.45
C ASP A 49 -4.31 20.35 3.27
N TYR A 50 -3.25 19.53 3.19
CA TYR A 50 -3.09 18.35 4.06
C TYR A 50 -2.91 18.72 5.53
N GLN A 51 -2.28 19.85 5.86
CA GLN A 51 -2.14 20.34 7.24
C GLN A 51 -3.46 20.81 7.83
N LEU A 52 -4.27 21.54 7.04
CA LEU A 52 -5.64 21.90 7.40
C LEU A 52 -6.55 20.66 7.42
N ARG A 53 -6.19 19.63 6.66
CA ARG A 53 -6.94 18.38 6.53
C ARG A 53 -6.59 17.32 7.60
N CYS A 54 -6.71 17.68 8.89
CA CYS A 54 -6.70 16.76 10.06
C CYS A 54 -7.63 15.52 9.87
N GLN A 55 -7.43 14.42 10.62
CA GLN A 55 -8.22 13.16 10.56
C GLN A 55 -9.74 13.34 10.36
N GLU A 56 -10.37 14.34 11.00
CA GLU A 56 -11.81 14.62 10.87
C GLU A 56 -12.20 15.14 9.48
N SER A 57 -11.31 15.87 8.84
CA SER A 57 -11.51 16.42 7.49
C SER A 57 -11.07 15.49 6.37
N CYS A 58 -10.14 14.55 6.60
CA CYS A 58 -9.91 13.43 5.67
C CYS A 58 -11.17 12.57 5.50
N SER A 59 -12.00 12.48 6.55
CA SER A 59 -13.32 11.84 6.47
C SER A 59 -14.34 12.69 5.69
N LYS A 60 -14.16 14.02 5.63
CA LYS A 60 -14.99 14.93 4.79
C LYS A 60 -14.66 14.83 3.30
N ILE A 61 -13.42 14.48 2.93
CA ILE A 61 -13.03 14.23 1.52
C ILE A 61 -13.90 13.14 0.88
N ILE A 62 -14.40 12.18 1.66
CA ILE A 62 -15.33 11.17 1.16
C ILE A 62 -16.66 11.80 0.74
N GLN A 63 -17.12 12.86 1.40
CA GLN A 63 -18.32 13.59 0.98
C GLN A 63 -18.08 14.28 -0.37
N ASP A 64 -16.88 14.83 -0.59
CA ASP A 64 -16.49 15.49 -1.84
C ASP A 64 -16.23 14.49 -3.00
N VAL A 65 -15.65 13.32 -2.69
CA VAL A 65 -15.25 12.30 -3.66
C VAL A 65 -16.40 11.36 -4.02
N TYR A 66 -17.24 11.00 -3.04
CA TYR A 66 -18.35 10.06 -3.21
C TYR A 66 -19.73 10.74 -3.17
N GLY A 67 -19.78 12.07 -3.02
CA GLY A 67 -21.02 12.83 -3.10
C GLY A 67 -22.05 12.47 -2.04
N ILE A 68 -21.62 12.27 -0.78
CA ILE A 68 -22.56 12.00 0.33
C ILE A 68 -23.20 13.32 0.74
N ASN A 69 -24.07 13.85 -0.12
CA ASN A 69 -24.99 14.92 0.25
C ASN A 69 -26.07 14.35 1.17
N ASP A 70 -26.31 15.05 2.26
CA ASP A 70 -27.26 14.77 3.34
C ASP A 70 -28.42 13.81 2.99
N LEU A 71 -28.35 12.61 3.55
CA LEU A 71 -29.47 11.67 3.65
C LEU A 71 -30.64 12.18 4.53
N ASN A 72 -30.60 13.45 4.96
CA ASN A 72 -31.59 14.05 5.85
C ASN A 72 -32.83 14.63 5.13
N LYS A 73 -32.87 14.66 3.79
CA LYS A 73 -34.12 14.99 3.07
C LYS A 73 -35.03 13.76 2.99
N LYS A 74 -35.91 13.61 3.99
CA LYS A 74 -37.10 12.74 3.93
C LYS A 74 -37.88 13.02 2.63
N THR A 75 -37.67 12.21 1.61
CA THR A 75 -38.51 12.21 0.41
C THR A 75 -38.83 10.77 0.00
N SER A 76 -40.10 10.43 0.18
CA SER A 76 -40.89 9.32 -0.37
C SER A 76 -40.18 8.20 -1.17
N ASN A 77 -40.31 6.97 -0.65
CA ASN A 77 -39.72 5.68 -1.03
C ASN A 77 -39.96 5.14 -2.47
N LYS A 78 -40.22 5.97 -3.48
CA LYS A 78 -40.34 5.50 -4.88
C LYS A 78 -39.36 6.14 -5.87
N THR A 79 -38.71 7.25 -5.51
CA THR A 79 -37.77 7.96 -6.40
C THR A 79 -36.31 7.57 -6.17
N GLN A 80 -35.99 6.97 -5.02
CA GLN A 80 -34.62 6.58 -4.64
C GLN A 80 -34.05 5.44 -5.49
N ILE A 81 -34.89 4.50 -5.95
CA ILE A 81 -34.45 3.35 -6.74
C ILE A 81 -34.12 3.76 -8.20
N LYS A 82 -34.84 4.74 -8.77
CA LYS A 82 -34.56 5.25 -10.13
C LYS A 82 -33.40 6.24 -10.19
N ASN A 83 -33.12 6.97 -9.11
CA ASN A 83 -31.98 7.87 -9.05
C ASN A 83 -30.67 7.13 -8.73
N ASN A 84 -30.71 6.05 -7.95
CA ASN A 84 -29.53 5.21 -7.72
C ASN A 84 -29.11 4.40 -8.96
N SER A 85 -30.06 4.00 -9.81
CA SER A 85 -29.73 3.33 -11.08
C SER A 85 -29.08 4.27 -12.11
N LYS A 86 -29.47 5.55 -12.12
CA LYS A 86 -28.84 6.57 -12.99
C LYS A 86 -27.52 7.11 -12.42
N ALA A 87 -27.40 7.27 -11.10
CA ALA A 87 -26.15 7.71 -10.46
C ALA A 87 -25.02 6.66 -10.56
N ASN A 88 -25.34 5.37 -10.67
CA ASN A 88 -24.35 4.32 -10.90
C ASN A 88 -23.75 4.34 -12.32
N GLU A 89 -24.46 4.88 -13.31
CA GLU A 89 -23.92 5.04 -14.68
C GLU A 89 -23.05 6.30 -14.82
N GLU A 90 -23.27 7.31 -13.96
CA GLU A 90 -22.52 8.58 -14.00
C GLU A 90 -21.35 8.67 -13.01
N LEU A 91 -21.22 7.76 -12.04
CA LEU A 91 -20.02 7.62 -11.18
C LEU A 91 -18.85 6.95 -11.93
N ASN A 92 -18.49 7.56 -13.06
CA ASN A 92 -17.30 7.25 -13.83
C ASN A 92 -16.06 7.62 -13.02
N ASN A 93 -15.52 6.65 -12.27
CA ASN A 93 -14.11 6.62 -11.83
C ASN A 93 -13.58 7.98 -11.33
N CYS A 94 -14.26 8.55 -10.33
CA CYS A 94 -13.95 9.87 -9.80
C CYS A 94 -12.77 9.78 -8.82
N PHE A 95 -11.77 10.62 -9.04
CA PHE A 95 -10.64 10.85 -8.13
C PHE A 95 -9.82 9.59 -7.78
N GLY A 96 -9.70 8.66 -8.74
CA GLY A 96 -8.96 7.40 -8.55
C GLY A 96 -9.71 6.32 -7.77
N HIS A 97 -10.98 6.56 -7.42
CA HIS A 97 -11.85 5.57 -6.79
C HIS A 97 -12.78 4.93 -7.81
N LEU A 98 -12.84 3.59 -7.78
CA LEU A 98 -13.70 2.82 -8.66
C LEU A 98 -15.07 2.61 -8.00
N GLY A 99 -16.02 3.48 -8.31
CA GLY A 99 -17.39 3.41 -7.78
C GLY A 99 -17.49 3.75 -6.29
N HIS A 100 -18.67 3.56 -5.70
CA HIS A 100 -18.92 3.87 -4.29
C HIS A 100 -18.34 2.79 -3.37
N CYS A 101 -17.52 3.17 -2.38
CA CYS A 101 -17.03 2.24 -1.37
C CYS A 101 -18.16 1.91 -0.37
N PRO A 102 -18.58 0.66 -0.16
CA PRO A 102 -19.68 0.35 0.77
C PRO A 102 -19.41 0.79 2.20
N LEU A 103 -18.14 0.92 2.60
CA LEU A 103 -17.80 1.40 3.93
C LEU A 103 -18.19 2.88 4.11
N THR A 104 -18.28 3.68 3.05
CA THR A 104 -18.51 5.13 3.19
C THR A 104 -19.93 5.45 3.61
N THR A 105 -20.85 4.48 3.55
CA THR A 105 -22.19 4.58 4.15
C THR A 105 -22.18 4.42 5.68
N LEU A 106 -21.09 3.90 6.26
CA LEU A 106 -20.98 3.64 7.69
C LEU A 106 -20.55 4.91 8.42
N LYS A 107 -21.53 5.64 8.98
CA LYS A 107 -21.32 6.94 9.67
C LYS A 107 -20.41 6.88 10.89
N TYR A 108 -20.18 5.69 11.45
CA TYR A 108 -19.34 5.50 12.64
C TYR A 108 -17.87 5.21 12.31
N ILE A 109 -17.52 5.01 11.04
CA ILE A 109 -16.13 4.82 10.61
C ILE A 109 -15.48 6.18 10.40
N ASN A 110 -14.41 6.45 11.14
CA ASN A 110 -13.55 7.61 10.89
C ASN A 110 -12.37 7.15 10.02
N TYR A 111 -12.35 7.55 8.76
CA TYR A 111 -11.37 7.04 7.79
C TYR A 111 -9.92 7.40 8.11
N GLY A 112 -9.69 8.51 8.81
CA GLY A 112 -8.35 8.90 9.28
C GLY A 112 -7.87 8.08 10.47
N LYS A 113 -8.78 7.43 11.22
CA LYS A 113 -8.49 6.67 12.45
C LYS A 113 -8.66 5.16 12.29
N SER A 114 -9.59 4.74 11.44
CA SER A 114 -10.04 3.36 11.32
C SER A 114 -9.18 2.51 10.39
N PHE A 115 -8.29 3.14 9.61
CA PHE A 115 -7.37 2.44 8.72
C PHE A 115 -5.93 2.71 9.12
N LEU A 116 -5.18 1.63 9.31
CA LEU A 116 -3.79 1.70 9.74
C LEU A 116 -2.87 1.96 8.55
N THR A 117 -1.85 2.77 8.79
CA THR A 117 -0.79 3.02 7.81
C THR A 117 0.27 1.93 7.90
N ASP A 118 0.07 0.83 7.19
CA ASP A 118 0.92 -0.34 7.28
C ASP A 118 2.33 -0.14 6.67
N SER A 119 3.32 -0.84 7.23
CA SER A 119 4.70 -0.71 6.78
C SER A 119 4.95 -1.29 5.39
N LEU A 120 4.25 -2.36 5.00
CA LEU A 120 4.48 -3.03 3.72
C LEU A 120 3.91 -2.24 2.55
N HIS A 121 2.60 -1.98 2.54
CA HIS A 121 1.94 -1.44 1.36
C HIS A 121 2.08 0.08 1.30
N THR A 122 1.92 0.75 2.43
CA THR A 122 1.89 2.21 2.45
C THR A 122 3.30 2.80 2.49
N ILE A 123 4.16 2.32 3.40
CA ILE A 123 5.50 2.88 3.59
C ILE A 123 6.49 2.34 2.53
N TYR A 124 6.84 1.05 2.56
CA TYR A 124 7.92 0.52 1.71
C TYR A 124 7.48 0.29 0.26
N GLY A 125 6.36 -0.42 0.07
CA GLY A 125 5.78 -0.74 -1.23
C GLY A 125 5.03 0.44 -1.89
N GLY A 126 4.77 1.50 -1.12
CA GLY A 126 4.01 2.67 -1.55
C GLY A 126 4.89 3.91 -1.67
N GLY A 127 4.96 4.70 -0.59
CA GLY A 127 5.65 5.99 -0.55
C GLY A 127 7.14 5.90 -0.90
N PHE A 128 7.87 4.98 -0.27
CA PHE A 128 9.29 4.80 -0.54
C PHE A 128 9.58 4.25 -1.93
N LYS A 129 8.82 3.24 -2.38
CA LYS A 129 8.87 2.75 -3.76
C LYS A 129 8.69 3.90 -4.76
N ARG A 130 7.68 4.75 -4.55
CA ARG A 130 7.39 5.88 -5.43
C ARG A 130 8.53 6.89 -5.44
N LEU A 131 9.05 7.25 -4.27
CA LEU A 131 10.23 8.10 -4.12
C LEU A 131 11.45 7.55 -4.89
N MET A 132 11.79 6.27 -4.70
CA MET A 132 12.91 5.64 -5.41
C MET A 132 12.69 5.63 -6.93
N GLN A 133 11.46 5.33 -7.37
CA GLN A 133 11.10 5.43 -8.79
C GLN A 133 11.38 6.81 -9.36
N LEU A 134 11.01 7.89 -8.66
CA LEU A 134 11.29 9.25 -9.13
C LEU A 134 12.79 9.50 -9.25
N LEU A 135 13.56 9.24 -8.19
CA LEU A 135 15.00 9.50 -8.16
C LEU A 135 15.75 8.79 -9.28
N PHE A 136 15.33 7.57 -9.67
CA PHE A 136 16.04 6.77 -10.67
C PHE A 136 15.32 6.67 -12.02
N ASP A 137 14.23 7.43 -12.26
CA ASP A 137 13.54 7.40 -13.56
C ASP A 137 14.37 8.11 -14.65
N ARG A 138 14.49 7.46 -15.81
CA ARG A 138 15.07 8.07 -17.02
C ARG A 138 14.36 9.37 -17.42
N LYS A 139 13.04 9.46 -17.18
CA LYS A 139 12.22 10.65 -17.49
C LYS A 139 12.75 11.89 -16.79
N TYR A 140 13.29 11.74 -15.58
CA TYR A 140 13.76 12.86 -14.76
C TYR A 140 15.27 13.07 -14.81
N ARG A 141 15.99 12.44 -15.75
CA ARG A 141 17.46 12.51 -15.88
C ARG A 141 18.09 13.91 -15.96
N LYS A 142 17.28 14.94 -16.24
CA LYS A 142 17.68 16.35 -16.34
C LYS A 142 17.43 17.13 -15.04
N GLN A 143 16.65 16.58 -14.11
CA GLN A 143 16.37 17.19 -12.82
C GLN A 143 17.60 17.08 -11.92
N GLU A 144 17.84 18.10 -11.11
CA GLU A 144 19.02 18.17 -10.23
C GLU A 144 19.05 17.04 -9.19
N TRP A 145 17.87 16.69 -8.67
CA TRP A 145 17.70 15.61 -7.69
C TRP A 145 17.76 14.20 -8.29
N SER A 146 17.80 14.05 -9.62
CA SER A 146 17.77 12.73 -10.26
C SER A 146 19.12 12.01 -10.16
N LEU A 147 19.04 10.74 -9.75
CA LEU A 147 20.15 9.80 -9.65
C LEU A 147 20.29 8.87 -10.86
N PHE A 148 19.48 9.03 -11.91
CA PHE A 148 19.52 8.13 -13.08
C PHE A 148 20.93 7.93 -13.67
N LYS A 149 21.72 9.01 -13.76
CA LYS A 149 23.09 8.96 -14.28
C LYS A 149 24.09 8.29 -13.32
N LYS A 150 23.74 8.19 -12.03
CA LYS A 150 24.58 7.63 -10.96
C LYS A 150 24.23 6.17 -10.63
N ILE A 151 23.29 5.54 -11.36
CA ILE A 151 22.82 4.17 -11.07
C ILE A 151 23.98 3.17 -10.95
N ASN A 152 24.92 3.15 -11.92
CA ASN A 152 26.02 2.19 -11.90
C ASN A 152 26.90 2.35 -10.66
N HIS A 153 27.23 3.59 -10.31
CA HIS A 153 28.05 3.90 -9.14
C HIS A 153 27.34 3.52 -7.83
N ILE A 154 26.03 3.78 -7.74
CA ILE A 154 25.24 3.42 -6.55
C ILE A 154 25.09 1.90 -6.44
N ASP A 155 24.87 1.19 -7.55
CA ASP A 155 24.82 -0.28 -7.56
C ASP A 155 26.14 -0.90 -7.09
N GLU A 156 27.28 -0.34 -7.52
CA GLU A 156 28.61 -0.75 -7.06
C GLU A 156 28.75 -0.55 -5.54
N LEU A 157 28.42 0.64 -5.03
CA LEU A 157 28.48 0.91 -3.58
C LEU A 157 27.54 0.00 -2.78
N LEU A 158 26.32 -0.25 -3.27
CA LEU A 158 25.37 -1.15 -2.63
C LEU A 158 25.91 -2.59 -2.58
N SER A 159 26.67 -3.03 -3.59
CA SER A 159 27.24 -4.38 -3.64
C SER A 159 28.26 -4.66 -2.52
N HIS A 160 28.87 -3.61 -1.97
CA HIS A 160 29.82 -3.70 -0.86
C HIS A 160 29.15 -3.74 0.52
N ILE A 161 27.86 -3.44 0.62
CA ILE A 161 27.14 -3.50 1.90
C ILE A 161 26.91 -4.96 2.29
N LYS A 162 27.41 -5.32 3.47
CA LYS A 162 27.04 -6.57 4.15
C LYS A 162 25.71 -6.38 4.87
N ILE A 163 24.70 -7.11 4.44
CA ILE A 163 23.35 -7.07 5.03
C ILE A 163 23.22 -8.21 6.06
N PRO A 164 22.52 -8.01 7.20
CA PRO A 164 22.29 -9.07 8.18
C PRO A 164 21.65 -10.32 7.56
N SER A 165 21.99 -11.49 8.11
CA SER A 165 21.45 -12.80 7.68
C SER A 165 19.94 -12.93 7.86
N THR A 166 19.33 -12.09 8.70
CA THR A 166 17.88 -11.99 8.90
C THR A 166 17.15 -11.39 7.70
N THR A 167 17.87 -10.78 6.75
CA THR A 167 17.29 -10.29 5.50
C THR A 167 17.30 -11.38 4.43
N GLN A 168 16.20 -11.53 3.70
CA GLN A 168 16.03 -12.64 2.76
C GLN A 168 16.90 -12.54 1.50
N ARG A 169 17.35 -11.33 1.10
CA ARG A 169 18.05 -11.10 -0.17
C ARG A 169 19.08 -9.98 -0.08
N ARG A 170 20.20 -10.16 -0.78
CA ARG A 170 21.16 -9.08 -1.12
C ARG A 170 20.49 -8.04 -2.02
N PHE A 171 21.11 -6.87 -2.12
CA PHE A 171 20.67 -5.84 -3.06
C PHE A 171 20.65 -6.37 -4.50
N ARG A 172 19.48 -6.31 -5.12
CA ARG A 172 19.36 -6.39 -6.56
C ARG A 172 19.73 -5.03 -7.15
N SER A 173 20.29 -5.03 -8.37
CA SER A 173 20.58 -3.79 -9.10
C SER A 173 19.33 -2.89 -9.20
N ILE A 174 19.52 -1.59 -8.98
CA ILE A 174 18.49 -0.55 -9.12
C ILE A 174 17.92 -0.53 -10.55
N LYS A 175 18.66 -0.99 -11.56
CA LYS A 175 18.14 -1.15 -12.93
C LYS A 175 16.92 -2.06 -13.00
N LEU A 176 16.78 -2.98 -12.05
CA LEU A 176 15.67 -3.93 -11.96
C LEU A 176 14.62 -3.51 -10.92
N MET A 177 14.59 -2.23 -10.52
CA MET A 177 13.69 -1.71 -9.49
C MET A 177 12.20 -1.94 -9.80
N SER A 178 11.81 -2.03 -11.06
CA SER A 178 10.43 -2.38 -11.45
C SER A 178 10.00 -3.78 -10.96
N LYS A 179 10.96 -4.67 -10.70
CA LYS A 179 10.75 -6.04 -10.20
C LYS A 179 10.95 -6.16 -8.68
N PHE A 180 11.25 -5.06 -7.98
CA PHE A 180 11.49 -5.12 -6.54
C PHE A 180 10.18 -5.42 -5.80
N LYS A 181 10.27 -6.33 -4.83
CA LYS A 181 9.21 -6.55 -3.83
C LYS A 181 9.29 -5.50 -2.72
N ALA A 182 8.20 -5.36 -1.95
CA ALA A 182 8.19 -4.47 -0.78
C ALA A 182 9.31 -4.81 0.22
N SER A 183 9.68 -6.09 0.37
CA SER A 183 10.80 -6.50 1.22
C SER A 183 12.16 -6.02 0.71
N GLU A 184 12.36 -5.96 -0.61
CA GLU A 184 13.57 -5.39 -1.21
C GLU A 184 13.62 -3.87 -1.01
N PHE A 185 12.48 -3.20 -1.09
CA PHE A 185 12.36 -1.79 -0.73
C PHE A 185 12.63 -1.53 0.75
N ARG A 186 12.15 -2.39 1.67
CA ARG A 186 12.48 -2.31 3.10
C ARG A 186 13.98 -2.44 3.34
N THR A 187 14.65 -3.40 2.69
CA THR A 187 16.10 -3.54 2.80
C THR A 187 16.83 -2.31 2.25
N LEU A 188 16.39 -1.78 1.09
CA LEU A 188 16.95 -0.56 0.51
C LEU A 188 16.72 0.67 1.39
N PHE A 189 15.58 0.74 2.08
CA PHE A 189 15.26 1.82 3.00
C PHE A 189 16.26 1.87 4.15
N HIS A 190 16.46 0.75 4.84
CA HIS A 190 17.29 0.70 6.05
C HIS A 190 18.79 0.73 5.77
N PHE A 191 19.23 0.05 4.70
CA PHE A 191 20.66 -0.14 4.45
C PHE A 191 21.17 0.64 3.23
N GLY A 192 20.31 0.99 2.28
CA GLY A 192 20.69 1.69 1.05
C GLY A 192 20.60 3.22 1.13
N ILE A 193 19.68 3.78 1.93
CA ILE A 193 19.53 5.24 2.07
C ILE A 193 20.83 5.94 2.46
N PRO A 194 21.67 5.43 3.39
CA PRO A 194 22.94 6.09 3.73
C PRO A 194 23.88 6.33 2.55
N ILE A 195 23.83 5.48 1.50
CA ILE A 195 24.54 5.71 0.24
C ILE A 195 23.81 6.75 -0.59
N ILE A 196 22.51 6.57 -0.79
CA ILE A 196 21.67 7.40 -1.67
C ILE A 196 21.71 8.87 -1.22
N VAL A 197 21.65 9.13 0.09
CA VAL A 197 21.73 10.48 0.68
C VAL A 197 23.01 11.20 0.25
N ARG A 198 24.15 10.50 0.17
CA ARG A 198 25.42 11.11 -0.27
C ARG A 198 25.43 11.49 -1.75
N CYS A 199 24.50 10.97 -2.54
CA CYS A 199 24.45 11.19 -3.98
C CYS A 199 23.44 12.28 -4.41
N VAL A 200 22.55 12.73 -3.53
CA VAL A 200 21.49 13.73 -3.82
C VAL A 200 21.84 15.13 -3.28
N PRO A 201 21.20 16.21 -3.77
CA PRO A 201 21.36 17.57 -3.26
C PRO A 201 20.94 17.71 -1.79
N LYS A 202 21.50 18.70 -1.09
CA LYS A 202 21.32 18.91 0.37
C LYS A 202 19.86 18.99 0.82
N GLN A 203 18.97 19.58 0.01
CA GLN A 203 17.54 19.64 0.34
C GLN A 203 16.90 18.24 0.32
N THR A 204 17.18 17.44 -0.71
CA THR A 204 16.75 16.05 -0.82
C THR A 204 17.34 15.18 0.29
N GLN A 205 18.58 15.45 0.71
CA GLN A 205 19.21 14.74 1.85
C GLN A 205 18.37 14.87 3.12
N LYS A 206 18.01 16.11 3.51
CA LYS A 206 17.22 16.36 4.72
C LYS A 206 15.87 15.67 4.66
N MET A 207 15.19 15.72 3.52
CA MET A 207 13.92 15.02 3.30
C MET A 207 14.08 13.49 3.44
N LEU A 208 15.11 12.89 2.83
CA LEU A 208 15.34 11.44 2.94
C LEU A 208 15.67 11.03 4.38
N LEU A 209 16.49 11.82 5.07
CA LEU A 209 16.87 11.55 6.45
C LEU A 209 15.69 11.73 7.41
N SER A 210 14.82 12.72 7.22
CA SER A 210 13.62 12.86 8.06
C SER A 210 12.70 11.66 7.91
N PHE A 211 12.53 11.13 6.68
CA PHE A 211 11.73 9.93 6.46
C PHE A 211 12.36 8.69 7.10
N LEU A 212 13.67 8.49 6.90
CA LEU A 212 14.41 7.39 7.52
C LEU A 212 14.32 7.44 9.04
N THR A 213 14.54 8.61 9.64
CA THR A 213 14.47 8.80 11.09
C THR A 213 13.06 8.55 11.61
N ALA A 214 12.03 9.11 10.97
CA ALA A 214 10.64 8.90 11.39
C ALA A 214 10.24 7.42 11.41
N ILE A 215 10.56 6.68 10.34
CA ILE A 215 10.18 5.26 10.25
C ILE A 215 10.99 4.39 11.23
N ASN A 216 12.24 4.73 11.51
CA ASN A 216 13.03 4.04 12.54
C ASN A 216 12.47 4.29 13.95
N LEU A 217 12.15 5.54 14.29
CA LEU A 217 11.51 5.88 15.58
C LEU A 217 10.15 5.20 15.72
N ALA A 218 9.36 5.17 14.66
CA ALA A 218 8.07 4.48 14.60
C ALA A 218 8.19 2.95 14.70
N SER A 219 9.39 2.39 14.49
CA SER A 219 9.69 0.96 14.59
C SER A 219 10.46 0.59 15.85
N SER A 220 10.67 1.54 16.78
CA SER A 220 11.36 1.28 18.04
C SER A 220 10.64 0.24 18.90
N GLU A 221 11.38 -0.44 19.76
CA GLU A 221 10.82 -1.38 20.74
C GLU A 221 9.90 -0.66 21.74
N TYR A 222 10.31 0.54 22.15
CA TYR A 222 9.55 1.42 23.04
C TYR A 222 9.25 2.73 22.32
N ILE A 223 8.00 3.18 22.40
CA ILE A 223 7.54 4.42 21.79
C ILE A 223 6.81 5.23 22.86
N THR A 224 7.30 6.44 23.11
CA THR A 224 6.65 7.41 24.01
C THR A 224 5.80 8.40 23.23
N TYR A 225 4.94 9.17 23.90
CA TYR A 225 4.15 10.21 23.24
C TYR A 225 5.04 11.27 22.57
N GLU A 226 6.16 11.64 23.19
CA GLU A 226 7.13 12.57 22.63
C GLU A 226 7.78 12.00 21.36
N THR A 227 8.05 10.70 21.35
CA THR A 227 8.56 10.00 20.16
C THR A 227 7.53 10.06 19.02
N ILE A 228 6.26 9.87 19.33
CA ILE A 228 5.17 9.93 18.35
C ILE A 228 5.03 11.34 17.77
N ASP A 229 5.10 12.37 18.61
CA ASP A 229 5.02 13.77 18.16
C ASP A 229 6.22 14.12 17.28
N LEU A 230 7.42 13.66 17.62
CA LEU A 230 8.59 13.80 16.76
C LEU A 230 8.43 13.07 15.42
N VAL A 231 7.88 11.86 15.42
CA VAL A 231 7.57 11.11 14.17
C VAL A 231 6.61 11.92 13.30
N LYS A 232 5.57 12.52 13.90
CA LYS A 232 4.62 13.37 13.20
C LYS A 232 5.32 14.55 12.52
N GLU A 233 6.13 15.31 13.27
CA GLU A 233 6.87 16.46 12.74
C GLU A 233 7.79 16.08 11.58
N LEU A 234 8.55 14.98 11.72
CA LEU A 234 9.47 14.50 10.69
C LEU A 234 8.75 14.05 9.42
N LEU A 235 7.57 13.44 9.54
CA LEU A 235 6.77 13.01 8.39
C LEU A 235 6.06 14.20 7.73
N TYR A 236 5.61 15.19 8.50
CA TYR A 236 5.08 16.44 7.94
C TYR A 236 6.16 17.17 7.14
N TYR A 237 7.36 17.31 7.70
CA TYR A 237 8.50 17.87 6.98
C TYR A 237 8.84 17.05 5.73
N PHE A 238 8.87 15.72 5.83
CA PHE A 238 9.10 14.86 4.66
C PHE A 238 8.11 15.12 3.54
N VAL A 239 6.80 15.10 3.84
CA VAL A 239 5.73 15.25 2.85
C VAL A 239 5.73 16.65 2.22
N GLU A 240 5.97 17.70 3.01
CA GLU A 240 6.15 19.06 2.52
C GLU A 240 7.31 19.15 1.51
N GLN A 241 8.49 18.68 1.91
CA GLN A 241 9.67 18.76 1.07
C GLN A 241 9.56 17.85 -0.16
N TYR A 242 8.87 16.71 -0.03
CA TYR A 242 8.55 15.84 -1.16
C TYR A 242 7.74 16.60 -2.21
N GLN A 243 6.70 17.32 -1.81
CA GLN A 243 5.94 18.15 -2.73
C GLN A 243 6.80 19.24 -3.37
N ASN A 244 7.60 19.95 -2.57
CA ASN A 244 8.43 21.05 -3.06
C ASN A 244 9.47 20.59 -4.09
N ILE A 245 10.03 19.39 -3.90
CA ILE A 245 11.08 18.84 -4.77
C ILE A 245 10.51 18.20 -6.04
N PHE A 246 9.46 17.39 -5.89
CA PHE A 246 8.94 16.58 -7.00
C PHE A 246 7.76 17.25 -7.71
N GLY A 247 7.04 18.13 -7.02
CA GLY A 247 5.84 18.81 -7.50
C GLY A 247 4.55 18.09 -7.15
N LEU A 248 3.45 18.83 -7.24
CA LEU A 248 2.13 18.42 -6.78
C LEU A 248 1.66 17.11 -7.43
N ARG A 249 1.89 16.93 -8.74
CA ARG A 249 1.55 15.71 -9.51
C ARG A 249 2.05 14.37 -8.93
N HIS A 250 3.01 14.41 -8.00
CA HIS A 250 3.59 13.22 -7.39
C HIS A 250 3.05 12.92 -5.99
N MET A 251 2.15 13.74 -5.46
CA MET A 251 1.49 13.56 -4.16
C MET A 251 0.40 12.47 -4.24
N THR A 252 0.84 11.21 -4.28
CA THR A 252 -0.06 10.05 -4.29
C THR A 252 -0.74 9.83 -2.94
N SER A 253 -1.82 9.02 -2.91
CA SER A 253 -2.48 8.61 -1.67
C SER A 253 -1.50 8.01 -0.66
N ASN A 254 -0.56 7.16 -1.09
CA ASN A 254 0.45 6.59 -0.19
C ASN A 254 1.37 7.65 0.44
N ILE A 255 1.65 8.76 -0.25
CA ILE A 255 2.46 9.87 0.31
C ILE A 255 1.63 10.62 1.35
N HIS A 256 0.35 10.89 1.07
CA HIS A 256 -0.56 11.47 2.04
C HIS A 256 -0.73 10.58 3.28
N SER A 257 -0.90 9.27 3.08
CA SER A 257 -1.10 8.33 4.18
C SER A 257 0.04 8.28 5.18
N LEU A 258 1.26 8.70 4.79
CA LEU A 258 2.38 8.83 5.73
C LEU A 258 2.08 9.82 6.87
N LEU A 259 1.20 10.80 6.65
CA LEU A 259 0.78 11.75 7.69
C LEU A 259 -0.06 11.08 8.80
N HIS A 260 -0.58 9.87 8.56
CA HIS A 260 -1.41 9.11 9.52
C HIS A 260 -0.61 8.02 10.27
N VAL A 261 0.72 7.95 10.07
CA VAL A 261 1.58 7.01 10.81
C VAL A 261 1.57 7.33 12.30
N SER A 262 1.71 8.60 12.70
CA SER A 262 1.71 9.00 14.12
C SER A 262 0.45 8.56 14.85
N GLU A 263 -0.70 8.68 14.22
CA GLU A 263 -1.97 8.25 14.78
C GLU A 263 -2.06 6.73 14.86
N SER A 264 -1.57 6.01 13.83
CA SER A 264 -1.47 4.54 13.88
C SER A 264 -0.61 4.09 15.08
N LEU A 265 0.47 4.82 15.39
CA LEU A 265 1.30 4.57 16.57
C LEU A 265 0.55 4.82 17.88
N LYS A 266 -0.24 5.90 17.98
CA LYS A 266 -1.03 6.21 19.19
C LYS A 266 -2.05 5.12 19.52
N TYR A 267 -2.69 4.54 18.50
CA TYR A 267 -3.78 3.60 18.71
C TYR A 267 -3.32 2.14 18.84
N ILE A 268 -2.32 1.73 18.07
CA ILE A 268 -1.92 0.31 17.97
C ILE A 268 -0.53 0.06 18.56
N GLY A 269 0.32 1.09 18.65
CA GLY A 269 1.71 0.94 19.09
C GLY A 269 2.70 0.89 17.91
N PRO A 270 3.91 0.34 18.10
CA PRO A 270 4.98 0.35 17.09
C PRO A 270 4.61 -0.28 15.74
N LEU A 271 5.23 0.20 14.65
CA LEU A 271 5.01 -0.28 13.27
C LEU A 271 5.15 -1.79 13.08
N TRP A 272 6.03 -2.44 13.86
CA TRP A 272 6.25 -3.87 13.77
C TRP A 272 5.06 -4.69 14.28
N MET A 273 4.21 -4.13 15.15
CA MET A 273 3.08 -4.82 15.76
C MET A 273 1.95 -5.13 14.76
N TYR A 274 1.74 -4.24 13.78
CA TYR A 274 0.71 -4.38 12.73
C TYR A 274 1.31 -4.48 11.32
N SER A 275 2.58 -4.88 11.25
CA SER A 275 3.25 -5.13 9.97
C SER A 275 2.60 -6.29 9.22
N THR A 276 2.23 -6.05 7.97
CA THR A 276 1.59 -7.03 7.08
C THR A 276 2.58 -7.97 6.36
N PHE A 277 3.89 -7.80 6.55
CA PHE A 277 4.93 -8.66 5.94
C PHE A 277 4.81 -10.15 6.28
N SER A 278 4.55 -10.47 7.55
CA SER A 278 4.37 -11.86 7.99
C SER A 278 3.10 -12.45 7.40
N TYR A 279 2.00 -11.68 7.42
CA TYR A 279 0.71 -12.08 6.88
C TYR A 279 0.79 -12.37 5.37
N GLU A 280 1.34 -11.47 4.56
CA GLU A 280 1.48 -11.71 3.10
C GLU A 280 2.40 -12.91 2.80
N GLY A 281 3.43 -13.14 3.63
CA GLY A 281 4.28 -14.32 3.55
C GLY A 281 3.50 -15.62 3.78
N ILE A 282 2.76 -15.68 4.89
CA ILE A 282 1.93 -16.83 5.25
C ILE A 282 0.84 -17.05 4.21
N ASP A 283 0.13 -16.00 3.80
CA ASP A 283 -0.92 -16.07 2.79
C ASP A 283 -0.39 -16.65 1.48
N LYS A 284 0.82 -16.23 1.06
CA LYS A 284 1.45 -16.77 -0.14
C LYS A 284 1.75 -18.26 0.02
N ASP A 285 2.36 -18.68 1.12
CA ASP A 285 2.68 -20.08 1.37
C ASP A 285 1.41 -20.92 1.41
N PHE A 286 0.37 -20.38 2.02
CA PHE A 286 -0.94 -20.98 2.15
C PHE A 286 -1.64 -21.14 0.80
N ILE A 287 -1.66 -20.10 -0.03
CA ILE A 287 -2.22 -20.14 -1.39
C ILE A 287 -1.45 -21.15 -2.27
N ASN A 288 -0.13 -21.27 -2.11
CA ASN A 288 0.66 -22.24 -2.88
C ASN A 288 0.30 -23.70 -2.56
N THR A 289 -0.38 -23.97 -1.46
CA THR A 289 -0.86 -25.33 -1.12
C THR A 289 -2.19 -25.69 -1.78
N VAL A 290 -2.81 -24.74 -2.49
CA VAL A 290 -4.05 -24.92 -3.23
C VAL A 290 -3.73 -25.01 -4.72
N HIS A 291 -3.97 -26.18 -5.32
CA HIS A 291 -3.64 -26.45 -6.72
C HIS A 291 -4.85 -26.62 -7.64
N GLY A 292 -6.05 -26.78 -7.10
CA GLY A 292 -7.25 -26.98 -7.92
C GLY A 292 -7.94 -25.66 -8.30
N THR A 293 -8.46 -25.64 -9.53
CA THR A 293 -9.18 -24.49 -10.11
C THR A 293 -10.66 -24.45 -9.75
N VAL A 294 -11.21 -25.53 -9.19
CA VAL A 294 -12.62 -25.66 -8.76
C VAL A 294 -12.66 -25.83 -7.23
N HIS A 295 -13.65 -25.20 -6.57
CA HIS A 295 -13.82 -25.22 -5.12
C HIS A 295 -12.63 -24.66 -4.31
N PHE A 296 -11.99 -23.60 -4.82
CA PHE A 296 -10.85 -22.93 -4.18
C PHE A 296 -11.07 -22.67 -2.69
N ALA A 297 -12.22 -22.10 -2.30
CA ALA A 297 -12.53 -21.83 -0.90
C ALA A 297 -12.54 -23.08 -0.01
N LYS A 298 -13.07 -24.21 -0.50
CA LYS A 298 -13.08 -25.48 0.25
C LYS A 298 -11.67 -26.05 0.40
N GLN A 299 -10.85 -25.98 -0.66
CA GLN A 299 -9.46 -26.41 -0.60
C GLN A 299 -8.67 -25.55 0.37
N LEU A 300 -8.88 -24.24 0.33
CA LEU A 300 -8.27 -23.29 1.24
C LEU A 300 -8.64 -23.63 2.70
N ILE A 301 -9.92 -23.75 3.03
CA ILE A 301 -10.37 -24.15 4.38
C ILE A 301 -9.73 -25.46 4.83
N ARG A 302 -9.69 -26.47 3.95
CA ARG A 302 -9.06 -27.77 4.23
C ARG A 302 -7.58 -27.61 4.58
N GLN A 303 -6.82 -26.85 3.79
CA GLN A 303 -5.41 -26.61 4.07
C GLN A 303 -5.24 -25.86 5.39
N HIS A 304 -6.11 -24.89 5.71
CA HIS A 304 -6.01 -24.13 6.96
C HIS A 304 -6.10 -25.04 8.18
N VAL A 305 -7.09 -25.94 8.17
CA VAL A 305 -7.31 -26.91 9.25
C VAL A 305 -6.09 -27.83 9.38
N LEU A 306 -5.56 -28.35 8.26
CA LEU A 306 -4.37 -29.21 8.28
C LEU A 306 -3.14 -28.48 8.83
N PHE A 307 -2.88 -27.23 8.42
CA PHE A 307 -1.77 -26.43 8.95
C PHE A 307 -1.92 -26.13 10.44
N ARG A 308 -3.12 -25.72 10.87
CA ARG A 308 -3.42 -25.46 12.29
C ARG A 308 -3.19 -26.70 13.14
N ASP A 309 -3.73 -27.85 12.71
CA ASP A 309 -3.59 -29.12 13.40
C ASP A 309 -2.14 -29.60 13.45
N ALA A 310 -1.39 -29.44 12.36
CA ALA A 310 0.04 -29.74 12.32
C ALA A 310 0.83 -28.88 13.32
N ILE A 311 0.53 -27.57 13.43
CA ILE A 311 1.20 -26.67 14.39
C ILE A 311 0.87 -27.05 15.84
N VAL A 312 -0.39 -27.37 16.14
CA VAL A 312 -0.81 -27.81 17.49
C VAL A 312 -0.15 -29.14 17.86
N ARG A 313 0.01 -30.05 16.90
CA ARG A 313 0.58 -31.38 17.14
C ARG A 313 2.09 -31.46 17.05
N HIS A 314 2.78 -30.57 16.33
CA HIS A 314 4.26 -30.48 16.35
C HIS A 314 4.80 -30.10 17.75
N ARG A 315 3.94 -29.58 18.65
CA ARG A 315 4.28 -29.40 20.07
C ARG A 315 4.20 -30.68 20.90
N ASN A 316 3.67 -31.79 20.37
CA ASN A 316 3.57 -33.09 21.03
C ASN A 316 4.30 -34.17 20.21
N PHE A 317 5.20 -34.93 20.85
CA PHE A 317 6.17 -35.84 20.21
C PHE A 317 5.60 -37.13 19.56
N SER A 318 4.29 -37.26 19.28
CA SER A 318 3.76 -38.53 18.75
C SER A 318 2.48 -38.37 17.90
N TYR A 319 2.43 -39.09 16.78
CA TYR A 319 1.32 -39.09 15.82
C TYR A 319 0.43 -40.34 16.00
N PRO A 320 -0.83 -40.21 16.48
CA PRO A 320 -1.75 -41.35 16.49
C PRO A 320 -2.38 -41.56 15.09
N LEU A 321 -2.09 -42.71 14.49
CA LEU A 321 -2.61 -43.22 13.21
C LEU A 321 -4.13 -43.06 13.06
N SER A 322 -4.88 -43.20 14.16
CA SER A 322 -6.34 -43.11 14.20
C SER A 322 -6.91 -41.80 13.62
N LEU A 323 -6.15 -40.70 13.71
CA LEU A 323 -6.63 -39.40 13.27
C LEU A 323 -6.29 -39.07 11.81
N PHE A 324 -5.22 -39.66 11.27
CA PHE A 324 -4.99 -39.68 9.83
C PHE A 324 -6.11 -40.48 9.14
N THR A 325 -6.48 -41.63 9.73
CA THR A 325 -7.60 -42.45 9.27
C THR A 325 -8.95 -41.72 9.36
N PHE A 326 -9.20 -40.96 10.44
CA PHE A 326 -10.43 -40.15 10.58
C PHE A 326 -10.54 -39.06 9.50
N ASN A 327 -9.46 -38.33 9.23
CA ASN A 327 -9.44 -37.31 8.18
C ASN A 327 -9.62 -37.90 6.77
N GLU A 328 -9.04 -39.06 6.49
CA GLU A 328 -9.22 -39.74 5.21
C GLU A 328 -10.63 -40.31 5.02
N GLN A 329 -11.26 -40.76 6.11
CA GLN A 329 -12.68 -41.17 6.13
C GLN A 329 -13.62 -39.98 5.91
N LEU A 330 -13.38 -38.84 6.58
CA LEU A 330 -14.18 -37.61 6.42
C LEU A 330 -14.12 -37.06 4.99
N LEU A 331 -13.02 -37.30 4.27
CA LEU A 331 -12.72 -36.75 2.94
C LEU A 331 -12.85 -37.78 1.81
N ASN A 332 -13.26 -39.01 2.14
CA ASN A 332 -13.51 -40.14 1.25
C ASN A 332 -12.37 -40.45 0.26
N ARG A 333 -11.13 -40.52 0.77
CA ARG A 333 -9.93 -40.87 -0.02
C ARG A 333 -9.32 -42.17 0.50
N LYS A 334 -8.99 -43.10 -0.41
CA LYS A 334 -8.41 -44.42 -0.09
C LYS A 334 -6.91 -44.56 -0.36
N GLN A 335 -6.28 -43.63 -1.09
CA GLN A 335 -4.93 -43.80 -1.67
C GLN A 335 -3.77 -43.26 -0.82
N SER A 336 -4.05 -42.50 0.24
CA SER A 336 -3.04 -41.77 1.03
C SER A 336 -2.34 -42.64 2.09
N LEU A 337 -3.01 -43.65 2.64
CA LEU A 337 -2.44 -44.57 3.64
C LEU A 337 -1.19 -45.31 3.11
N VAL A 338 -1.24 -45.74 1.86
CA VAL A 338 -0.13 -46.46 1.21
C VAL A 338 1.07 -45.55 0.95
N HIS A 339 0.85 -44.26 0.70
CA HIS A 339 1.92 -43.33 0.34
C HIS A 339 2.68 -42.75 1.56
N TYR A 340 2.04 -42.75 2.73
CA TYR A 340 2.60 -42.17 3.96
C TYR A 340 2.86 -43.21 5.07
N GLN A 341 2.77 -44.51 4.76
CA GLN A 341 2.95 -45.61 5.71
C GLN A 341 4.27 -45.51 6.49
N THR A 342 5.36 -45.11 5.82
CA THR A 342 6.69 -44.91 6.42
C THR A 342 6.80 -43.73 7.38
N ILE A 343 5.85 -42.78 7.36
CA ILE A 343 5.77 -41.65 8.31
C ILE A 343 4.88 -42.01 9.51
N ILE A 344 4.03 -43.04 9.36
CA ILE A 344 3.06 -43.48 10.37
C ILE A 344 3.68 -44.52 11.31
N ASP A 345 4.54 -45.40 10.79
CA ASP A 345 5.09 -46.56 11.51
C ASP A 345 6.49 -46.32 12.12
N GLY A 346 7.02 -45.10 12.08
CA GLY A 346 8.30 -44.70 12.68
C GLY A 346 8.15 -43.51 13.61
#